data_AF-A0A7V2IJM7-F1
#
_entry.id   AF-A0A7V2IJM7-F1
#
_cell.length_a   1.000
_cell.length_b   1.000
_cell.length_c   1.000
_cell.angle_alpha   90.00
_cell.angle_beta   90.00
_cell.angle_gamma   90.00
#
_symmetry.space_group_name_H-M   'P 1'
#
loop_
_entity.id
_entity.type
_entity.pdbx_description
1 polymer ?
#
loop_
_entity_poly.entity_id
_entity_poly.type
_entity_poly.pdbx_seq_one_letter_code
_entity_poly.pdbx_strand_id
1 'polypeptide(L)'
;MIIKNFSLIIFRFVKVIWTKAGENFRKFLKRSEFQVEVYDFDHFQIFPKITTYVSIIILKKSKGNYSYFRYYGNGFYGVNSLWKNVFEFRLSENNIFEIVQNHPLKIGDIRVGIATLKDKVFIFNPKNEDENFYYLDSFKIEKQITKEIIK
;
A
#
# COMPACT_ATOMS: atom_id res chain seq x y z
N MET A 1 -3.45 -17.07 11.34
CA MET A 1 -4.74 -17.50 10.76
C MET A 1 -5.39 -18.39 11.80
N ILE A 2 -6.54 -17.99 12.34
CA ILE A 2 -7.26 -18.77 13.35
C ILE A 2 -8.63 -19.08 12.75
N ILE A 3 -8.94 -20.37 12.61
CA ILE A 3 -10.23 -20.86 12.15
C ILE A 3 -10.93 -21.45 13.37
N LYS A 4 -11.98 -20.80 13.86
CA LYS A 4 -12.89 -21.35 14.86
C LYS A 4 -14.32 -21.09 14.39
N ASN A 5 -15.13 -22.15 14.33
CA ASN A 5 -16.56 -22.15 14.02
C ASN A 5 -16.96 -21.27 12.82
N PHE A 6 -16.87 -21.82 11.61
CA PHE A 6 -17.47 -21.31 10.36
C PHE A 6 -17.13 -19.86 9.95
N SER A 7 -16.19 -19.23 10.65
CA SER A 7 -15.72 -17.87 10.42
C SER A 7 -14.20 -17.86 10.26
N LEU A 8 -13.72 -17.25 9.17
CA LEU A 8 -12.30 -17.05 8.88
C LEU A 8 -11.91 -15.63 9.28
N ILE A 9 -10.96 -15.52 10.20
CA ILE A 9 -10.39 -14.23 10.63
C ILE A 9 -9.05 -14.01 9.93
N ILE A 10 -8.96 -12.92 9.18
CA ILE A 10 -7.77 -12.49 8.46
C ILE A 10 -7.24 -11.20 9.11
N PHE A 11 -6.00 -11.24 9.60
CA PHE A 11 -5.25 -10.06 10.00
C PHE A 11 -4.47 -9.54 8.80
N ARG A 12 -4.72 -8.31 8.36
CA ARG A 12 -4.03 -7.72 7.21
C ARG A 12 -3.78 -6.24 7.40
N PHE A 13 -2.66 -5.79 6.85
CA PHE A 13 -2.32 -4.38 6.79
C PHE A 13 -3.30 -3.64 5.87
N VAL A 14 -3.70 -2.43 6.29
CA VAL A 14 -4.71 -1.55 5.68
C VAL A 14 -4.62 -1.51 4.14
N LYS A 15 -3.40 -1.55 3.59
CA LYS A 15 -3.12 -1.43 2.14
C LYS A 15 -3.95 -2.35 1.23
N VAL A 16 -4.36 -3.56 1.63
CA VAL A 16 -5.12 -4.44 0.71
C VAL A 16 -6.53 -3.93 0.44
N ILE A 17 -7.14 -3.24 1.39
CA ILE A 17 -8.51 -2.72 1.21
C ILE A 17 -8.50 -1.53 0.25
N TRP A 18 -7.42 -0.75 0.26
CA TRP A 18 -7.36 0.53 -0.42
C TRP A 18 -6.58 0.54 -1.72
N THR A 19 -5.52 -0.26 -1.84
CA THR A 19 -4.60 -0.16 -2.98
C THR A 19 -5.05 -0.98 -4.19
N LYS A 20 -4.50 -0.67 -5.36
CA LYS A 20 -4.68 -1.45 -6.60
C LYS A 20 -4.24 -2.91 -6.41
N ALA A 21 -3.18 -3.15 -5.64
CA ALA A 21 -2.68 -4.49 -5.33
C ALA A 21 -3.73 -5.40 -4.65
N GLY A 22 -4.74 -4.82 -3.99
CA GLY A 22 -5.82 -5.57 -3.37
C GLY A 22 -7.07 -5.78 -4.23
N GLU A 23 -7.08 -5.33 -5.49
CA GLU A 23 -8.27 -5.38 -6.35
C GLU A 23 -8.83 -6.81 -6.51
N ASN A 24 -7.97 -7.78 -6.83
CA ASN A 24 -8.39 -9.17 -7.01
C ASN A 24 -8.96 -9.77 -5.72
N PHE A 25 -8.39 -9.40 -4.56
CA PHE A 25 -8.92 -9.82 -3.27
C PHE A 25 -10.32 -9.22 -3.03
N ARG A 26 -10.54 -7.94 -3.33
CA ARG A 26 -11.86 -7.31 -3.22
C ARG A 26 -12.87 -7.94 -4.19
N LYS A 27 -12.47 -8.26 -5.43
CA LYS A 27 -13.31 -8.98 -6.40
C LYS A 27 -13.69 -10.38 -5.89
N PHE A 28 -12.74 -11.10 -5.31
CA PHE A 28 -12.99 -12.40 -4.69
C PHE A 28 -14.05 -12.29 -3.59
N LEU A 29 -13.86 -11.35 -2.64
CA LEU A 29 -14.82 -11.13 -1.55
C LEU A 29 -16.23 -10.82 -2.07
N LYS A 30 -16.35 -9.99 -3.10
CA LYS A 30 -17.64 -9.64 -3.73
C LYS A 30 -18.32 -10.84 -4.39
N ARG A 31 -17.58 -11.73 -5.05
CA ARG A 31 -18.12 -12.91 -5.76
C ARG A 31 -18.51 -14.05 -4.83
N SER A 32 -17.77 -14.21 -3.73
CA SER A 32 -17.86 -15.37 -2.85
C SER A 32 -19.11 -15.44 -1.95
N GLU A 33 -20.03 -14.48 -2.08
CA GLU A 33 -21.23 -14.31 -1.25
C GLU A 33 -20.97 -14.27 0.28
N PHE A 34 -19.74 -14.13 0.74
CA PHE A 34 -19.46 -14.05 2.18
C PHE A 34 -20.06 -12.79 2.80
N GLN A 35 -20.58 -12.93 4.02
CA GLN A 35 -20.71 -11.81 4.92
C GLN A 35 -19.30 -11.39 5.36
N VAL A 36 -18.98 -10.11 5.16
CA VAL A 36 -17.65 -9.54 5.42
C VAL A 36 -17.80 -8.42 6.43
N GLU A 37 -17.01 -8.47 7.48
CA GLU A 37 -16.85 -7.36 8.42
C GLU A 37 -15.41 -6.89 8.40
N VAL A 38 -15.21 -5.59 8.28
CA VAL A 38 -13.89 -4.96 8.34
C VAL A 38 -13.84 -4.04 9.54
N TYR A 39 -12.84 -4.23 10.40
CA TYR A 39 -12.52 -3.37 11.53
C TYR A 39 -11.19 -2.70 11.25
N ASP A 40 -11.23 -1.42 10.89
CA ASP A 40 -10.08 -0.63 10.50
C ASP A 40 -9.60 0.23 11.67
N PHE A 41 -8.35 0.03 12.09
CA PHE A 41 -7.74 0.82 13.15
C PHE A 41 -7.20 2.17 12.64
N ASP A 42 -7.40 2.49 11.36
CA ASP A 42 -6.97 3.75 10.75
C ASP A 42 -5.49 4.03 11.04
N HIS A 43 -5.14 5.19 11.58
CA HIS A 43 -3.77 5.54 11.93
C HIS A 43 -3.34 5.07 13.33
N PHE A 44 -4.23 4.40 14.09
CA PHE A 44 -3.94 3.98 15.45
C PHE A 44 -3.03 2.75 15.48
N GLN A 45 -1.88 2.88 16.15
CA GLN A 45 -0.97 1.78 16.39
C GLN A 45 -1.45 0.94 17.57
N ILE A 46 -2.15 -0.15 17.26
CA ILE A 46 -2.70 -1.06 18.26
C ILE A 46 -1.76 -2.19 18.70
N PHE A 47 -0.69 -2.44 17.96
CA PHE A 47 0.30 -3.46 18.31
C PHE A 47 1.64 -2.79 18.66
N PRO A 48 2.18 -3.06 19.86
CA PRO A 48 3.50 -2.60 20.23
C PRO A 48 4.54 -3.02 19.17
N LYS A 49 5.40 -2.09 18.76
CA LYS A 49 6.50 -2.31 17.79
C LYS A 49 6.07 -2.61 16.34
N ILE A 50 4.79 -2.53 15.98
CA ILE A 50 4.31 -2.61 14.59
C ILE A 50 3.97 -1.20 14.10
N THR A 51 4.77 -0.64 13.18
CA THR A 51 4.54 0.71 12.62
C THR A 51 3.51 0.75 11.48
N THR A 52 2.97 -0.41 11.09
CA THR A 52 2.04 -0.49 9.97
C THR A 52 0.61 -0.47 10.48
N TYR A 53 -0.22 0.34 9.83
CA TYR A 53 -1.66 0.38 10.06
C TYR A 53 -2.33 -0.98 9.80
N VAL A 54 -3.24 -1.37 10.68
CA VAL A 54 -3.88 -2.69 10.66
C VAL A 54 -5.39 -2.57 10.45
N SER A 55 -5.94 -3.52 9.69
CA SER A 55 -7.36 -3.82 9.73
C SER A 55 -7.57 -5.31 9.99
N ILE A 56 -8.67 -5.64 10.65
CA ILE A 56 -9.12 -7.02 10.84
C ILE A 56 -10.28 -7.26 9.89
N ILE A 57 -10.19 -8.34 9.12
CA ILE A 57 -11.26 -8.76 8.21
C ILE A 57 -11.81 -10.09 8.73
N ILE A 58 -13.11 -10.10 9.01
CA ILE A 58 -13.85 -11.29 9.42
C ILE A 58 -14.72 -11.73 8.25
N LEU A 59 -14.52 -12.96 7.80
CA LEU A 59 -15.31 -13.60 6.76
C LEU A 59 -16.18 -14.67 7.41
N LYS A 60 -17.50 -14.54 7.27
CA LYS A 60 -18.45 -15.54 7.74
C LYS A 60 -18.94 -16.34 6.53
N LYS A 61 -18.98 -17.67 6.64
CA LYS A 61 -19.45 -18.58 5.58
C LYS A 61 -20.99 -18.57 5.52
N SER A 62 -21.56 -17.40 5.32
CA SER A 62 -22.99 -17.14 5.19
C SER A 62 -23.21 -16.05 4.16
N LYS A 63 -24.33 -16.12 3.43
CA LYS A 63 -24.75 -15.06 2.53
C LYS A 63 -25.12 -13.82 3.33
N GLY A 64 -24.50 -12.68 3.04
CA GLY A 64 -24.78 -11.47 3.80
C GLY A 64 -24.11 -10.20 3.29
N ASN A 65 -24.20 -9.16 4.09
CA ASN A 65 -23.78 -7.82 3.72
C ASN A 65 -22.31 -7.54 4.08
N TYR A 66 -21.73 -6.56 3.40
CA TYR A 66 -20.44 -5.98 3.76
C TYR A 66 -20.64 -4.91 4.84
N SER A 67 -19.92 -5.02 5.95
CA SER A 67 -19.91 -4.03 7.02
C SER A 67 -18.48 -3.50 7.23
N TYR A 68 -18.35 -2.21 7.44
CA TYR A 68 -17.08 -1.56 7.72
C TYR A 68 -17.20 -0.68 8.96
N PHE A 69 -16.24 -0.87 9.86
CA PHE A 69 -16.12 -0.18 11.13
C PHE A 69 -14.76 0.49 11.17
N ARG A 70 -14.73 1.77 11.57
CA ARG A 70 -13.49 2.53 11.78
C ARG A 70 -13.29 2.83 13.25
N TYR A 71 -12.06 2.69 13.72
CA TYR A 71 -11.63 3.08 15.05
C TYR A 71 -11.34 4.58 15.12
N TYR A 72 -11.88 5.25 16.13
CA TYR A 72 -11.68 6.69 16.36
C TYR A 72 -10.96 7.01 17.68
N GLY A 73 -10.22 6.03 18.23
CA GLY A 73 -9.48 6.21 19.49
C GLY A 73 -10.26 5.84 20.74
N ASN A 74 -11.59 5.90 20.70
CA ASN A 74 -12.49 5.55 21.81
C ASN A 74 -13.41 4.35 21.51
N GLY A 75 -13.39 3.82 20.28
CA GLY A 75 -14.28 2.75 19.86
C GLY A 75 -14.42 2.63 18.35
N PHE A 76 -15.15 1.60 17.93
CA PHE A 76 -15.49 1.34 16.54
C PHE A 76 -16.87 1.90 16.21
N TYR A 77 -16.96 2.58 15.06
CA TYR A 77 -18.21 3.12 14.55
C TYR A 77 -18.46 2.62 13.14
N GLY A 78 -19.68 2.16 12.90
CA GLY A 78 -20.11 1.70 11.58
C GLY A 78 -20.21 2.87 10.61
N VAL A 79 -19.67 2.72 9.41
CA VAL A 79 -19.68 3.80 8.41
C VAL A 79 -20.70 3.48 7.31
N ASN A 80 -21.88 4.12 7.40
CA ASN A 80 -23.09 3.60 6.77
C ASN A 80 -23.35 4.00 5.30
N SER A 81 -22.71 5.01 4.71
CA SER A 81 -23.23 5.58 3.43
C SER A 81 -22.21 5.87 2.33
N LEU A 82 -20.95 6.17 2.64
CA LEU A 82 -19.96 6.58 1.61
C LEU A 82 -19.04 5.44 1.12
N TRP A 83 -19.11 4.26 1.73
CA TRP A 83 -18.12 3.18 1.53
C TRP A 83 -18.54 2.11 0.55
N LYS A 84 -19.86 1.95 0.36
CA LYS A 84 -20.40 1.24 -0.81
C LYS A 84 -19.75 1.79 -2.07
N ASN A 85 -19.62 3.12 -2.15
CA ASN A 85 -18.88 3.81 -3.19
C ASN A 85 -17.36 3.60 -3.15
N VAL A 86 -16.65 3.35 -2.05
CA VAL A 86 -15.18 3.15 -2.14
C VAL A 86 -14.83 1.76 -2.71
N PHE A 87 -15.61 0.74 -2.34
CA PHE A 87 -15.51 -0.57 -2.98
C PHE A 87 -16.09 -0.54 -4.41
N GLU A 88 -17.17 0.18 -4.67
CA GLU A 88 -17.77 0.30 -6.01
C GLU A 88 -16.99 1.25 -6.95
N PHE A 89 -16.58 2.45 -6.55
CA PHE A 89 -15.79 3.42 -7.35
C PHE A 89 -14.39 2.95 -7.72
N ARG A 90 -13.78 2.04 -6.95
CA ARG A 90 -12.49 1.41 -7.29
C ARG A 90 -12.62 0.03 -7.95
N LEU A 91 -13.85 -0.46 -8.13
CA LEU A 91 -14.17 -1.72 -8.85
C LEU A 91 -15.19 -1.51 -9.98
N SER A 92 -15.64 -0.28 -10.22
CA SER A 92 -16.66 0.04 -11.21
C SER A 92 -16.05 -0.14 -12.59
N GLU A 93 -16.78 -0.82 -13.47
CA GLU A 93 -16.38 -1.08 -14.86
C GLU A 93 -16.10 0.22 -15.63
N ASN A 94 -16.67 1.35 -15.19
CA ASN A 94 -16.30 2.69 -15.65
C ASN A 94 -15.17 3.25 -14.76
N ASN A 95 -13.98 2.65 -14.86
CA ASN A 95 -12.84 3.00 -14.00
C ASN A 95 -12.30 4.40 -14.34
N ILE A 96 -12.41 5.35 -13.41
CA ILE A 96 -11.59 6.58 -13.42
C ILE A 96 -10.09 6.22 -13.43
N PHE A 97 -9.71 5.05 -12.90
CA PHE A 97 -8.36 4.51 -13.00
C PHE A 97 -7.97 4.10 -14.43
N GLU A 98 -8.90 3.59 -15.25
CA GLU A 98 -8.66 3.34 -16.68
C GLU A 98 -8.59 4.66 -17.44
N ILE A 99 -9.42 5.64 -17.09
CA ILE A 99 -9.32 6.98 -17.67
C ILE A 99 -7.94 7.58 -17.36
N VAL A 100 -7.42 7.47 -16.13
CA VAL A 100 -6.08 7.96 -15.77
C VAL A 100 -4.95 7.11 -16.38
N GLN A 101 -5.12 5.79 -16.55
CA GLN A 101 -4.12 4.93 -17.19
C GLN A 101 -4.08 5.10 -18.72
N ASN A 102 -5.24 5.23 -19.36
CA ASN A 102 -5.39 5.31 -20.81
C ASN A 102 -5.32 6.76 -21.31
N HIS A 103 -5.61 7.74 -20.46
CA HIS A 103 -5.38 9.16 -20.70
C HIS A 103 -4.55 9.72 -19.53
N PRO A 104 -3.23 9.47 -19.50
CA PRO A 104 -2.37 10.14 -18.55
C PRO A 104 -2.50 11.64 -18.80
N LEU A 105 -3.24 12.33 -17.93
CA LEU A 105 -3.21 13.78 -17.87
C LEU A 105 -1.75 14.14 -17.59
N LYS A 106 -1.03 14.58 -18.63
CA LYS A 106 0.33 15.11 -18.51
C LYS A 106 0.25 16.43 -17.75
N ILE A 107 0.11 16.33 -16.43
CA ILE A 107 0.20 17.46 -15.51
C ILE A 107 1.69 17.88 -15.36
N GLY A 108 2.61 17.01 -15.78
CA GLY A 108 4.05 17.25 -15.90
C GLY A 108 4.80 15.93 -16.14
N ASP A 109 6.11 16.01 -16.33
CA ASP A 109 6.96 14.81 -16.38
C ASP A 109 7.10 14.23 -14.97
N ILE A 110 6.42 13.12 -14.71
CA ILE A 110 6.57 12.37 -13.45
C ILE A 110 7.92 11.67 -13.49
N ARG A 111 8.88 12.17 -12.71
CA ARG A 111 10.18 11.53 -12.48
C ARG A 111 10.10 10.71 -11.20
N VAL A 112 10.23 9.39 -11.32
CA VAL A 112 10.41 8.51 -10.17
C VAL A 112 11.87 8.57 -9.72
N GLY A 113 12.10 8.47 -8.41
CA GLY A 113 13.46 8.40 -7.86
C GLY A 113 14.21 7.16 -8.37
N ILE A 114 15.54 7.18 -8.24
CA ILE A 114 16.38 6.03 -8.59
C ILE A 114 16.04 4.88 -7.64
N ALA A 115 15.63 3.74 -8.21
CA ALA A 115 15.40 2.49 -7.49
C ALA A 115 16.43 1.46 -7.95
N THR A 116 17.34 1.05 -7.06
CA THR A 116 18.32 0.01 -7.36
C THR A 116 18.28 -1.09 -6.30
N LEU A 117 18.43 -2.34 -6.72
CA LEU A 117 18.54 -3.48 -5.80
C LEU A 117 19.94 -3.56 -5.15
N LYS A 118 20.85 -2.66 -5.52
CA LYS A 118 22.22 -2.59 -5.03
C LYS A 118 22.58 -1.16 -4.64
N ASP A 119 21.77 -0.54 -3.78
CA ASP A 119 22.00 0.85 -3.30
C ASP A 119 23.44 1.06 -2.86
N LYS A 120 24.01 0.14 -2.06
CA LYS A 120 25.39 0.24 -1.56
C LYS A 120 26.49 0.24 -2.62
N VAL A 121 26.18 -0.19 -3.85
CA VAL A 121 27.14 -0.25 -4.96
C VAL A 121 27.05 1.00 -5.82
N PHE A 122 25.82 1.48 -6.08
CA PHE A 122 25.57 2.60 -6.99
C PHE A 122 25.40 3.95 -6.29
N ILE A 123 25.16 3.94 -4.98
CA ILE A 123 25.03 5.11 -4.12
C ILE A 123 26.12 5.01 -3.07
N PHE A 124 27.07 5.94 -3.12
CA PHE A 124 28.19 5.98 -2.20
C PHE A 124 28.48 7.42 -1.78
N ASN A 125 29.07 7.56 -0.60
CA ASN A 125 29.66 8.82 -0.16
C ASN A 125 31.18 8.70 -0.34
N PRO A 126 31.83 9.57 -1.12
CA PRO A 126 33.28 9.54 -1.27
C PRO A 126 33.97 9.83 0.07
N LYS A 127 35.08 9.14 0.35
CA LYS A 127 35.93 9.44 1.52
C LYS A 127 36.87 10.61 1.25
N ASN A 128 37.28 10.76 0.00
CA ASN A 128 38.11 11.85 -0.49
C ASN A 128 37.82 12.10 -1.97
N GLU A 129 38.29 13.22 -2.50
CA GLU A 129 38.14 13.56 -3.91
C GLU A 129 39.35 14.35 -4.42
N ASP A 130 39.61 14.24 -5.72
CA ASP A 130 40.48 15.14 -6.46
C ASP A 130 39.68 15.82 -7.60
N GLU A 131 40.36 16.50 -8.53
CA GLU A 131 39.70 17.17 -9.66
C GLU A 131 38.88 16.22 -10.55
N ASN A 132 39.32 14.97 -10.72
CA ASN A 132 38.77 14.04 -11.71
C ASN A 132 38.09 12.81 -11.10
N PHE A 133 38.33 12.54 -9.81
CA PHE A 133 37.95 11.27 -9.19
C PHE A 133 37.40 11.41 -7.77
N TYR A 134 36.49 10.50 -7.46
CA TYR A 134 36.06 10.16 -6.11
C TYR A 134 36.80 8.93 -5.60
N TYR A 135 37.19 8.95 -4.34
CA TYR A 135 37.88 7.85 -3.68
C TYR A 135 36.96 7.15 -2.69
N LEU A 136 36.80 5.84 -2.87
CA LEU A 136 36.04 4.96 -1.99
C LEU A 136 36.88 3.73 -1.66
N ASP A 137 37.39 3.67 -0.43
CA ASP A 137 38.33 2.62 0.00
C ASP A 137 39.51 2.47 -0.96
N SER A 138 39.66 1.29 -1.59
CA SER A 138 40.71 0.98 -2.57
C SER A 138 40.33 1.35 -4.00
N PHE A 139 39.12 1.89 -4.21
CA PHE A 139 38.56 2.16 -5.53
C PHE A 139 38.62 3.65 -5.86
N LYS A 140 38.94 3.90 -7.13
CA LYS A 140 38.98 5.22 -7.75
C LYS A 140 37.85 5.30 -8.78
N ILE A 141 36.93 6.22 -8.60
CA ILE A 141 35.70 6.34 -9.40
C ILE A 141 35.76 7.68 -10.14
N GLU A 142 35.63 7.66 -11.46
CA GLU A 142 35.68 8.88 -12.28
C GLU A 142 34.46 9.76 -12.01
N LYS A 143 34.67 11.06 -11.75
CA LYS A 143 33.57 12.01 -11.51
C LYS A 143 32.61 12.08 -12.70
N GLN A 144 33.14 11.97 -13.92
CA GLN A 144 32.37 12.07 -15.17
C GLN A 144 31.26 11.03 -15.33
N ILE A 145 31.39 9.85 -14.70
CA ILE A 145 30.38 8.78 -14.76
C ILE A 145 29.41 8.80 -13.57
N THR A 146 29.57 9.76 -12.67
CA THR A 146 28.73 9.90 -11.48
C THR A 146 27.75 11.05 -11.61
N LYS A 147 26.70 11.02 -10.78
CA LYS A 147 25.75 12.11 -10.67
C LYS A 147 25.37 12.31 -9.21
N GLU A 148 25.29 13.57 -8.80
CA GLU A 148 24.85 13.92 -7.45
C GLU A 148 23.44 13.42 -7.19
N ILE A 149 23.24 12.78 -6.03
CA ILE A 149 21.93 12.29 -5.60
C ILE A 149 21.38 13.30 -4.58
N ILE A 150 20.28 13.93 -4.96
CA ILE A 150 19.48 14.76 -4.05
C ILE A 150 18.47 13.82 -3.37
N LYS A 151 18.54 13.74 -2.04
CA LYS A 151 17.63 12.92 -1.23
C LYS A 151 16.48 13.75 -0.66
#